data_AF-A0A6C0K684-F1
#
_entry.id   AF-A0A6C0K684-F1
#
_cell.length_a   1.000
_cell.length_b   1.000
_cell.length_c   1.000
_cell.angle_alpha   90.00
_cell.angle_beta   90.00
_cell.angle_gamma   90.00
#
_symmetry.space_group_name_H-M   'P 1'
#
loop_
_entity.id
_entity.type
_entity.pdbx_description
1 polymer ?
#
loop_
_entity_poly.entity_id
_entity_poly.type
_entity_poly.pdbx_seq_one_letter_code
_entity_poly.pdbx_strand_id
1 'polypeptide(L)'
;MWTPKYEIFHRLIQESMDRFPRLRADFCDRPIFFEQALFNKKLSTEASVHSFMNSNLKVDLIIQCIEQNWGKYFIFSDADIFIRSAKVKEMCAPFMELSYDSVFMAENSYDSEVNIGFILTRANKATLALWKDIQARINQNGGHDQSIMNNILREGWSGKWCTFDIDDVVSNKTYRDDKFIIFQFLSSCNGYESDMAEKLFSQYKFTNYDISHLYYLLDDKILNFKG
;
A
#
# COMPACT_ATOMS: atom_id res chain seq x y z
N MET A 1 -8.55 3.41 -4.14
CA MET A 1 -9.32 4.65 -4.39
C MET A 1 -9.07 5.06 -5.83
N TRP A 2 -10.08 5.12 -6.71
CA TRP A 2 -9.95 5.68 -8.06
C TRP A 2 -10.56 7.08 -8.09
N THR A 3 -9.71 8.09 -8.09
CA THR A 3 -10.11 9.47 -8.42
C THR A 3 -9.17 9.97 -9.51
N PRO A 4 -9.57 10.99 -10.30
CA PRO A 4 -8.68 11.59 -11.29
C PRO A 4 -7.32 11.99 -10.70
N LYS A 5 -7.31 12.44 -9.43
CA LYS A 5 -6.07 12.78 -8.70
C LYS A 5 -5.10 11.60 -8.61
N TYR A 6 -5.58 10.38 -8.40
CA TYR A 6 -4.73 9.18 -8.26
C TYR A 6 -4.67 8.33 -9.55
N GLU A 7 -5.24 8.78 -10.67
CA GLU A 7 -5.34 7.97 -11.91
C GLU A 7 -3.98 7.46 -12.37
N ILE A 8 -2.93 8.28 -12.25
CA ILE A 8 -1.58 7.89 -12.63
C ILE A 8 -1.12 6.61 -11.93
N PHE A 9 -1.45 6.43 -10.65
CA PHE A 9 -1.05 5.22 -9.93
C PHE A 9 -1.78 3.97 -10.39
N HIS A 10 -3.06 4.10 -10.73
CA HIS A 10 -3.81 2.99 -11.34
C HIS A 10 -3.22 2.60 -12.68
N ARG A 11 -2.81 3.58 -13.49
CA ARG A 11 -2.15 3.33 -14.78
C ARG A 11 -0.83 2.60 -14.60
N LEU A 12 -0.01 2.97 -13.63
CA LEU A 12 1.24 2.25 -13.35
C LEU A 12 1.00 0.81 -12.94
N ILE A 13 0.03 0.55 -12.06
CA ILE A 13 -0.31 -0.81 -11.67
C ILE A 13 -0.77 -1.59 -12.91
N GLN A 14 -1.64 -1.00 -13.75
CA GLN A 14 -2.08 -1.64 -15.00
C GLN A 14 -0.92 -1.92 -15.96
N GLU A 15 -0.02 -0.95 -16.16
CA GLU A 15 1.17 -1.11 -16.99
C GLU A 15 2.10 -2.19 -16.47
N SER A 16 2.31 -2.27 -15.15
CA SER A 16 3.04 -3.38 -14.54
C SER A 16 2.37 -4.73 -14.81
N MET A 17 1.05 -4.82 -14.71
CA MET A 17 0.30 -6.05 -14.99
C MET A 17 0.36 -6.46 -16.46
N ASP A 18 0.28 -5.50 -17.37
CA ASP A 18 0.36 -5.75 -18.82
C ASP A 18 1.79 -6.10 -19.25
N ARG A 19 2.80 -5.48 -18.63
CA ARG A 19 4.21 -5.81 -18.83
C ARG A 19 4.57 -7.21 -18.31
N PHE A 20 3.90 -7.66 -17.26
CA PHE A 20 4.15 -8.96 -16.63
C PHE A 20 2.89 -9.84 -16.64
N PRO A 21 2.56 -10.50 -17.77
CA PRO A 21 1.32 -11.30 -17.88
C PRO A 21 1.17 -12.40 -16.82
N ARG A 22 2.29 -12.93 -16.31
CA ARG A 22 2.28 -13.90 -15.19
C ARG A 22 1.73 -13.29 -13.90
N LEU A 23 2.10 -12.04 -13.60
CA LEU A 23 1.58 -11.31 -12.44
C LEU A 23 0.06 -11.18 -12.50
N ARG A 24 -0.47 -10.90 -13.69
CA ARG A 24 -1.91 -10.85 -13.92
C ARG A 24 -2.59 -12.19 -13.65
N ALA A 25 -2.01 -13.29 -14.14
CA ALA A 25 -2.52 -14.64 -13.90
C ALA A 25 -2.42 -15.06 -12.42
N ASP A 26 -1.41 -14.58 -11.70
CA ASP A 26 -1.17 -14.96 -10.31
C ASP A 26 -2.00 -14.16 -9.30
N PHE A 27 -2.34 -12.90 -9.60
CA PHE A 27 -2.95 -11.98 -8.63
C PHE A 27 -4.22 -11.25 -9.10
N CYS A 28 -4.53 -11.22 -10.40
CA CYS A 28 -5.53 -10.29 -10.94
C CYS A 28 -6.77 -10.91 -11.58
N ASP A 29 -7.11 -12.17 -11.27
CA ASP A 29 -8.40 -12.70 -11.72
C ASP A 29 -9.59 -11.90 -11.14
N ARG A 30 -9.41 -11.20 -10.00
CA ARG A 30 -10.45 -10.39 -9.34
C ARG A 30 -9.87 -9.21 -8.53
N PRO A 31 -9.45 -8.09 -9.14
CA PRO A 31 -9.09 -6.90 -8.38
C PRO A 31 -10.32 -6.39 -7.61
N ILE A 32 -10.16 -6.12 -6.31
CA ILE A 32 -11.21 -5.55 -5.47
C ILE A 32 -10.88 -4.08 -5.25
N PHE A 33 -11.70 -3.22 -5.83
CA PHE A 33 -11.58 -1.78 -5.66
C PHE A 33 -12.58 -1.27 -4.62
N PHE A 34 -12.20 -0.23 -3.90
CA PHE A 34 -13.15 0.53 -3.08
C PHE A 34 -14.29 1.08 -3.94
N GLU A 35 -15.51 0.99 -3.42
CA GLU A 35 -16.63 1.74 -3.97
C GLU A 35 -16.36 3.24 -3.79
N GLN A 36 -16.28 3.97 -4.91
CA GLN A 36 -15.91 5.38 -4.88
C GLN A 36 -16.96 6.24 -4.14
N ALA A 37 -18.22 5.81 -4.12
CA ALA A 37 -19.28 6.50 -3.39
C ALA A 37 -19.04 6.55 -1.86
N LEU A 38 -18.24 5.63 -1.32
CA LEU A 38 -17.88 5.62 0.10
C LEU A 38 -16.87 6.71 0.46
N PHE A 39 -16.17 7.28 -0.53
CA PHE A 39 -15.32 8.45 -0.33
C PHE A 39 -16.17 9.72 -0.31
N ASN A 40 -16.61 10.12 0.88
CA ASN A 40 -17.25 11.42 1.05
C ASN A 40 -16.21 12.54 1.24
N LYS A 41 -16.61 13.78 0.94
CA LYS A 41 -15.80 15.00 1.09
C LYS A 41 -15.29 15.26 2.53
N LYS A 42 -15.76 14.50 3.54
CA LYS A 42 -15.29 14.58 4.94
C LYS A 42 -14.04 13.73 5.22
N LEU A 43 -13.74 12.71 4.42
CA LEU A 43 -12.45 12.00 4.47
C LEU A 43 -11.30 12.89 3.98
N SER A 44 -11.62 13.92 3.19
CA SER A 44 -10.70 14.92 2.67
C SER A 44 -10.81 16.28 3.37
N THR A 45 -11.44 16.37 4.56
CA THR A 45 -11.53 17.68 5.22
C THR A 45 -10.14 18.21 5.54
N GLU A 46 -9.92 19.47 5.18
CA GLU A 46 -8.68 20.27 5.27
C GLU A 46 -8.00 20.29 6.65
N ALA A 47 -8.60 19.67 7.67
CA ALA A 47 -8.11 19.62 9.05
C ALA A 47 -7.32 18.35 9.41
N SER A 48 -7.29 17.31 8.58
CA SER A 48 -6.51 16.09 8.87
C SER A 48 -5.22 16.02 8.06
N VAL A 49 -4.08 15.87 8.74
CA VAL A 49 -2.73 15.75 8.16
C VAL A 49 -2.55 14.47 7.31
N HIS A 50 -3.46 13.49 7.40
CA HIS A 50 -3.41 12.22 6.68
C HIS A 50 -4.76 11.84 6.05
N SER A 51 -4.73 11.41 4.78
CA SER A 51 -5.89 11.06 3.92
C SER A 51 -6.80 9.92 4.43
N PHE A 52 -6.43 9.24 5.51
CA PHE A 52 -7.21 8.14 6.14
C PHE A 52 -7.35 8.26 7.65
N MET A 53 -7.03 9.42 8.24
CA MET A 53 -7.21 9.62 9.67
C MET A 53 -8.68 9.37 10.06
N ASN A 54 -8.92 8.54 11.08
CA ASN A 54 -10.25 8.15 11.56
C ASN A 54 -11.13 7.43 10.50
N SER A 55 -10.53 6.80 9.48
CA SER A 55 -11.25 6.09 8.43
C SER A 55 -11.14 4.57 8.61
N ASN A 56 -12.28 3.88 8.63
CA ASN A 56 -12.31 2.41 8.60
C ASN A 56 -12.36 1.83 7.20
N LEU A 57 -12.45 2.63 6.13
CA LEU A 57 -12.70 2.11 4.79
C LEU A 57 -11.75 0.97 4.41
N LYS A 58 -10.44 1.19 4.60
CA LYS A 58 -9.40 0.19 4.32
C LYS A 58 -9.56 -1.05 5.18
N VAL A 59 -9.80 -0.85 6.48
CA VAL A 59 -9.95 -1.92 7.46
C VAL A 59 -11.17 -2.79 7.16
N ASP A 60 -12.31 -2.17 6.85
CA ASP A 60 -13.56 -2.85 6.49
C ASP A 60 -13.38 -3.73 5.26
N LEU A 61 -12.70 -3.21 4.24
CA LEU A 61 -12.40 -3.96 3.02
C LEU A 61 -11.50 -5.17 3.31
N ILE A 62 -10.46 -4.99 4.12
CA ILE A 62 -9.56 -6.10 4.48
C ILE A 62 -10.32 -7.16 5.28
N ILE A 63 -11.17 -6.77 6.23
CA ILE A 63 -12.05 -7.69 6.98
C ILE A 63 -12.94 -8.48 6.02
N GLN A 64 -13.60 -7.80 5.08
CA GLN A 64 -14.45 -8.44 4.07
C GLN A 64 -13.65 -9.44 3.23
N CYS A 65 -12.45 -9.07 2.77
CA CYS A 65 -11.57 -9.95 2.01
C CYS A 65 -11.18 -11.20 2.82
N ILE A 66 -10.89 -11.06 4.11
CA ILE A 66 -10.58 -12.19 5.00
C ILE A 66 -11.78 -13.12 5.12
N GLU A 67 -12.97 -12.58 5.39
CA GLU A 67 -14.19 -13.37 5.58
C GLU A 67 -14.60 -14.12 4.31
N GLN A 68 -14.39 -13.54 3.12
CA GLN A 68 -14.74 -14.14 1.83
C GLN A 68 -13.70 -15.14 1.30
N ASN A 69 -12.45 -15.09 1.77
CA ASN A 69 -11.34 -15.86 1.21
C ASN A 69 -10.65 -16.77 2.23
N TRP A 70 -11.39 -17.25 3.24
CA TRP A 70 -10.86 -18.03 4.35
C TRP A 70 -9.87 -19.13 3.93
N GLY A 71 -8.75 -19.19 4.63
CA GLY A 71 -7.64 -20.11 4.40
C GLY A 71 -6.66 -19.69 3.30
N LYS A 72 -7.02 -18.73 2.44
CA LYS A 72 -6.18 -18.26 1.31
C LYS A 72 -5.29 -17.10 1.71
N TYR A 73 -4.24 -16.87 0.92
CA TYR A 73 -3.45 -15.65 0.97
C TYR A 73 -3.98 -14.62 -0.03
N PHE A 74 -3.87 -13.35 0.32
CA PHE A 74 -4.08 -12.24 -0.61
C PHE A 74 -3.08 -11.12 -0.32
N ILE A 75 -2.84 -10.29 -1.32
CA ILE A 75 -2.06 -9.07 -1.18
C ILE A 75 -3.05 -7.91 -1.00
N PHE A 76 -2.81 -7.10 0.01
CA PHE A 76 -3.39 -5.78 0.13
C PHE A 76 -2.30 -4.75 -0.22
N SER A 77 -2.66 -3.73 -1.00
CA SER A 77 -1.77 -2.60 -1.24
C SER A 77 -2.53 -1.29 -1.28
N ASP A 78 -1.83 -0.22 -0.95
CA ASP A 78 -2.23 1.12 -1.34
C ASP A 78 -2.18 1.26 -2.86
N ALA A 79 -2.84 2.31 -3.37
CA ALA A 79 -2.93 2.53 -4.80
C ALA A 79 -1.60 3.01 -5.39
N ASP A 80 -0.69 3.55 -4.59
CA ASP A 80 0.55 4.22 -4.99
C ASP A 80 1.76 3.28 -5.05
N ILE A 81 1.52 1.99 -5.30
CA ILE A 81 2.58 1.01 -5.52
C ILE A 81 2.99 0.96 -6.99
N PHE A 82 4.27 0.64 -7.21
CA PHE A 82 4.83 0.30 -8.51
C PHE A 82 5.48 -1.07 -8.45
N ILE A 83 5.20 -1.89 -9.47
CA ILE A 83 5.69 -3.26 -9.55
C ILE A 83 6.71 -3.33 -10.69
N ARG A 84 7.98 -3.49 -10.34
CA ARG A 84 9.10 -3.48 -11.29
C ARG A 84 9.41 -4.87 -11.86
N SER A 85 8.97 -5.92 -11.18
CA SER A 85 9.37 -7.29 -11.48
C SER A 85 8.19 -8.25 -11.44
N ALA A 86 8.19 -9.26 -12.32
CA ALA A 86 7.23 -10.34 -12.32
C ALA A 86 7.39 -11.29 -11.10
N LYS A 87 8.45 -11.14 -10.31
CA LYS A 87 8.83 -12.05 -9.23
C LYS A 87 8.03 -11.90 -7.93
N VAL A 88 6.88 -11.23 -7.97
CA VAL A 88 6.06 -10.95 -6.76
C VAL A 88 5.62 -12.25 -6.10
N LYS A 89 5.24 -13.28 -6.88
CA LYS A 89 4.83 -14.56 -6.33
C LYS A 89 6.00 -15.33 -5.72
N GLU A 90 7.14 -15.34 -6.38
CA GLU A 90 8.37 -15.96 -5.86
C GLU A 90 8.83 -15.28 -4.56
N MET A 91 8.69 -13.97 -4.47
CA MET A 91 8.94 -13.20 -3.23
C MET A 91 7.95 -13.59 -2.12
N CYS A 92 6.68 -13.82 -2.43
CA CYS A 92 5.67 -14.20 -1.44
C CYS A 92 5.73 -15.69 -1.02
N ALA A 93 6.16 -16.59 -1.90
CA ALA A 93 6.04 -18.04 -1.73
C ALA A 93 6.67 -18.58 -0.42
N PRO A 94 7.90 -18.18 -0.02
CA PRO A 94 8.50 -18.66 1.22
C PRO A 94 7.65 -18.36 2.47
N PHE A 95 7.01 -17.20 2.52
CA PHE A 95 6.16 -16.82 3.64
C PHE A 95 4.87 -17.63 3.70
N MET A 96 4.31 -17.97 2.53
CA MET A 96 3.14 -18.83 2.41
C MET A 96 3.45 -20.27 2.85
N GLU A 97 4.60 -20.81 2.43
CA GLU A 97 5.07 -22.14 2.83
C GLU A 97 5.31 -22.22 4.34
N LEU A 98 5.90 -21.19 4.92
CA LEU A 98 6.12 -21.07 6.36
C LEU A 98 4.84 -20.69 7.14
N SER A 99 3.69 -20.56 6.48
CA SER A 99 2.40 -20.24 7.09
C SER A 99 2.40 -18.97 7.94
N TYR A 100 3.05 -17.90 7.47
CA TYR A 100 2.92 -16.58 8.09
C TYR A 100 1.48 -16.08 7.99
N ASP A 101 0.96 -15.46 9.06
CA ASP A 101 -0.36 -14.83 9.08
C ASP A 101 -0.34 -13.50 8.33
N SER A 102 0.70 -12.69 8.55
CA SER A 102 0.89 -11.41 7.84
C SER A 102 2.38 -11.14 7.59
N VAL A 103 2.68 -10.56 6.44
CA VAL A 103 4.01 -10.04 6.09
C VAL A 103 3.83 -8.62 5.64
N PHE A 104 4.53 -7.70 6.29
CA PHE A 104 4.39 -6.26 6.09
C PHE A 104 5.59 -5.66 5.37
N MET A 105 5.43 -4.48 4.79
CA MET A 105 6.58 -3.67 4.38
C MET A 105 7.28 -3.09 5.62
N ALA A 106 8.60 -2.95 5.59
CA ALA A 106 9.32 -2.24 6.65
C ALA A 106 9.09 -0.73 6.52
N GLU A 107 8.82 -0.02 7.63
CA GLU A 107 8.63 1.44 7.60
C GLU A 107 9.96 2.18 7.41
N ASN A 108 11.04 1.66 7.99
CA ASN A 108 12.39 2.23 7.88
C ASN A 108 13.47 1.13 8.03
N SER A 109 14.75 1.50 7.86
CA SER A 109 15.87 0.55 7.90
C SER A 109 16.34 0.13 9.30
N TYR A 110 15.86 0.77 10.36
CA TYR A 110 16.48 0.69 11.69
C TYR A 110 15.52 0.31 12.81
N ASP A 111 14.21 0.43 12.57
CA ASP A 111 13.17 0.24 13.56
C ASP A 111 12.29 -0.96 13.21
N SER A 112 11.63 -1.49 14.23
CA SER A 112 10.70 -2.61 14.12
C SER A 112 9.31 -2.21 13.62
N GLU A 113 9.14 -0.94 13.21
CA GLU A 113 7.86 -0.44 12.71
C GLU A 113 7.58 -0.95 11.29
N VAL A 114 6.29 -1.23 11.07
CA VAL A 114 5.78 -1.73 9.80
C VAL A 114 4.99 -0.66 9.07
N ASN A 115 5.04 -0.76 7.74
CA ASN A 115 4.20 -0.04 6.82
C ASN A 115 3.12 -0.97 6.27
N ILE A 116 1.87 -0.50 6.26
CA ILE A 116 0.70 -1.29 5.83
C ILE A 116 0.25 -0.99 4.39
N GLY A 117 1.04 -0.22 3.65
CA GLY A 117 0.81 0.11 2.24
C GLY A 117 1.08 -1.04 1.28
N PHE A 118 1.74 -2.11 1.73
CA PHE A 118 1.84 -3.39 1.03
C PHE A 118 1.93 -4.54 2.03
N ILE A 119 0.99 -5.49 1.96
CA ILE A 119 0.85 -6.58 2.91
C ILE A 119 0.52 -7.87 2.17
N LEU A 120 1.24 -8.95 2.46
CA LEU A 120 0.75 -10.31 2.19
C LEU A 120 0.07 -10.81 3.46
N THR A 121 -1.20 -11.20 3.38
CA THR A 121 -1.93 -11.68 4.57
C THR A 121 -2.74 -12.92 4.25
N ARG A 122 -2.78 -13.83 5.22
CA ARG A 122 -3.59 -15.04 5.19
C ARG A 122 -4.96 -14.74 5.78
N ALA A 123 -6.02 -15.05 5.05
CA ALA A 123 -7.37 -14.99 5.56
C ALA A 123 -7.59 -16.09 6.62
N ASN A 124 -7.56 -15.73 7.91
CA ASN A 124 -7.73 -16.68 9.00
C ASN A 124 -8.22 -15.98 10.28
N LYS A 125 -8.32 -16.74 11.38
CA LYS A 125 -8.83 -16.23 12.66
C LYS A 125 -7.91 -15.19 13.31
N ALA A 126 -6.59 -15.37 13.25
CA ALA A 126 -5.64 -14.45 13.84
C ALA A 126 -5.65 -13.10 13.12
N THR A 127 -5.62 -13.12 11.78
CA THR A 127 -5.68 -11.90 10.96
C THR A 127 -7.03 -11.21 11.07
N LEU A 128 -8.15 -11.96 11.07
CA LEU A 128 -9.47 -11.37 11.29
C LEU A 128 -9.55 -10.67 12.65
N ALA A 129 -9.01 -11.29 13.71
CA ALA A 129 -9.00 -10.70 15.04
C ALA A 129 -8.15 -9.43 15.10
N LEU A 130 -6.98 -9.42 14.44
CA LEU A 130 -6.12 -8.24 14.31
C LEU A 130 -6.88 -7.06 13.67
N TRP A 131 -7.47 -7.28 12.50
CA TRP A 131 -8.15 -6.19 11.78
C TRP A 131 -9.43 -5.72 12.48
N LYS A 132 -10.15 -6.61 13.18
CA LYS A 132 -11.27 -6.21 14.03
C LYS A 132 -10.84 -5.39 15.26
N ASP A 133 -9.67 -5.67 15.84
CA ASP A 133 -9.11 -4.83 16.92
C ASP A 133 -8.73 -3.43 16.39
N ILE A 134 -8.08 -3.35 15.23
CA ILE A 134 -7.77 -2.06 14.58
C ILE A 134 -9.06 -1.26 14.35
N GLN A 135 -10.08 -1.88 13.76
CA GLN A 135 -11.39 -1.24 13.53
C GLN A 135 -12.00 -0.71 14.83
N ALA A 136 -11.97 -1.52 15.91
CA ALA A 136 -12.51 -1.15 17.21
C ALA A 136 -11.76 0.06 17.80
N ARG A 137 -10.42 0.09 17.72
CA ARG A 137 -9.59 1.20 18.21
C ARG A 137 -9.82 2.48 17.43
N ILE A 138 -9.95 2.42 16.11
CA ILE A 138 -10.33 3.58 15.27
C ILE A 138 -11.70 4.10 15.71
N ASN A 139 -12.68 3.23 15.89
CA ASN A 139 -14.04 3.63 16.30
C ASN A 139 -14.09 4.27 17.70
N GLN A 140 -13.26 3.81 18.62
CA GLN A 140 -13.26 4.28 20.01
C GLN A 140 -12.43 5.55 20.21
N ASN A 141 -11.23 5.58 19.62
CA ASN A 141 -10.21 6.58 19.94
C ASN A 141 -9.83 7.45 18.74
N GLY A 142 -10.31 7.11 17.54
CA GLY A 142 -9.76 7.63 16.29
C GLY A 142 -8.34 7.11 16.05
N GLY A 143 -7.63 7.78 15.15
CA GLY A 143 -6.24 7.53 14.83
C GLY A 143 -6.00 7.05 13.40
N HIS A 144 -4.74 6.75 13.14
CA HIS A 144 -4.25 6.24 11.86
C HIS A 144 -4.03 4.73 11.98
N ASP A 145 -4.58 3.98 11.03
CA ASP A 145 -4.52 2.52 10.96
C ASP A 145 -3.09 1.95 11.09
N GLN A 146 -2.10 2.55 10.44
CA GLN A 146 -0.69 2.13 10.58
C GLN A 146 -0.14 2.33 12.00
N SER A 147 -0.48 3.44 12.65
CA SER A 147 -0.02 3.71 14.01
C SER A 147 -0.66 2.74 15.00
N ILE A 148 -1.94 2.41 14.80
CA ILE A 148 -2.67 1.42 15.59
C ILE A 148 -2.10 0.02 15.36
N MET A 149 -1.80 -0.35 14.11
CA MET A 149 -1.14 -1.62 13.76
C MET A 149 0.18 -1.76 14.54
N ASN A 150 1.06 -0.78 14.45
CA ASN A 150 2.35 -0.82 15.15
C ASN A 150 2.20 -0.93 16.67
N ASN A 151 1.19 -0.28 17.26
CA ASN A 151 0.89 -0.45 18.68
C ASN A 151 0.46 -1.88 19.02
N ILE A 152 -0.45 -2.48 18.25
CA ILE A 152 -0.90 -3.86 18.47
C ILE A 152 0.27 -4.86 18.32
N LEU A 153 1.16 -4.64 17.35
CA LEU A 153 2.35 -5.48 17.18
C LEU A 153 3.30 -5.36 18.38
N ARG A 154 3.53 -4.14 18.90
CA ARG A 154 4.32 -3.89 20.11
C ARG A 154 3.70 -4.50 21.36
N GLU A 155 2.36 -4.53 21.44
CA GLU A 155 1.60 -5.19 22.50
C GLU A 155 1.70 -6.72 22.45
N GLY A 156 2.29 -7.29 21.39
CA GLY A 156 2.56 -8.72 21.28
C GLY A 156 1.42 -9.50 20.63
N TRP A 157 0.91 -9.03 19.48
CA TRP A 157 -0.03 -9.79 18.67
C TRP A 157 0.46 -11.24 18.46
N SER A 158 -0.43 -12.21 18.73
CA SER A 158 -0.10 -13.63 18.74
C SER A 158 -0.03 -14.30 17.37
N GLY A 159 -0.38 -13.59 16.30
CA GLY A 159 -0.21 -14.08 14.94
C GLY A 159 1.26 -14.20 14.55
N LYS A 160 1.57 -15.10 13.62
CA LYS A 160 2.92 -15.24 13.07
C LYS A 160 3.14 -14.17 12.00
N TRP A 161 4.03 -13.22 12.25
CA TRP A 161 4.29 -12.13 11.32
C TRP A 161 5.77 -11.79 11.16
N CYS A 162 6.09 -11.10 10.06
CA CYS A 162 7.41 -10.52 9.80
C CYS A 162 7.30 -9.36 8.80
N THR A 163 8.44 -8.81 8.39
CA THR A 163 8.53 -7.92 7.24
C THR A 163 9.02 -8.65 6.00
N PHE A 164 8.76 -8.08 4.82
CA PHE A 164 9.51 -8.42 3.61
C PHE A 164 10.99 -8.02 3.75
N ASP A 165 11.82 -8.54 2.85
CA ASP A 165 13.17 -8.02 2.68
C ASP A 165 13.09 -6.54 2.27
N ILE A 166 13.87 -5.70 2.95
CA ILE A 166 13.88 -4.26 2.74
C ILE A 166 14.39 -3.89 1.35
N ASP A 167 15.13 -4.77 0.68
CA ASP A 167 15.61 -4.52 -0.68
C ASP A 167 14.57 -4.95 -1.75
N ASP A 168 13.61 -5.82 -1.40
CA ASP A 168 12.57 -6.32 -2.32
C ASP A 168 11.31 -5.44 -2.32
N VAL A 169 10.83 -5.05 -1.14
CA VAL A 169 9.63 -4.22 -0.95
C VAL A 169 10.02 -2.92 -0.26
N VAL A 170 10.20 -1.89 -1.07
CA VAL A 170 10.75 -0.60 -0.63
C VAL A 170 9.70 0.49 -0.61
N SER A 171 10.00 1.50 0.18
CA SER A 171 9.33 2.78 0.15
C SER A 171 10.35 3.88 -0.11
N ASN A 172 9.88 5.11 -0.28
CA ASN A 172 10.78 6.26 -0.36
C ASN A 172 11.65 6.50 0.89
N LYS A 173 11.37 5.82 2.02
CA LYS A 173 12.21 5.86 3.24
C LYS A 173 13.26 4.75 3.30
N THR A 174 13.05 3.66 2.57
CA THR A 174 13.91 2.47 2.64
C THR A 174 14.70 2.21 1.36
N TYR A 175 14.39 2.93 0.27
CA TYR A 175 15.06 2.81 -1.02
C TYR A 175 16.58 2.97 -0.93
N ARG A 176 17.30 2.07 -1.60
CA ARG A 176 18.77 2.06 -1.69
C ARG A 176 19.29 1.92 -3.11
N ASP A 177 18.69 1.02 -3.88
CA ASP A 177 19.06 0.76 -5.27
C ASP A 177 17.85 0.35 -6.11
N ASP A 178 18.09 0.16 -7.41
CA ASP A 178 17.06 -0.06 -8.41
C ASP A 178 16.65 -1.53 -8.58
N LYS A 179 17.02 -2.42 -7.64
CA LYS A 179 16.76 -3.88 -7.74
C LYS A 179 15.47 -4.34 -7.08
N PHE A 180 14.69 -3.43 -6.52
CA PHE A 180 13.43 -3.73 -5.85
C PHE A 180 12.39 -4.41 -6.77
N ILE A 181 11.45 -5.13 -6.13
CA ILE A 181 10.30 -5.74 -6.78
C ILE A 181 9.09 -4.81 -6.69
N ILE A 182 8.83 -4.26 -5.50
CA ILE A 182 7.71 -3.36 -5.20
C ILE A 182 8.26 -2.05 -4.64
N PHE A 183 7.71 -0.92 -5.09
CA PHE A 183 8.01 0.41 -4.56
C PHE A 183 6.73 1.14 -4.18
N GLN A 184 6.65 1.70 -2.97
CA GLN A 184 5.56 2.60 -2.57
C GLN A 184 5.99 4.08 -2.66
N PHE A 185 5.28 4.87 -3.46
CA PHE A 185 5.66 6.26 -3.74
C PHE A 185 5.42 7.24 -2.60
N LEU A 186 4.30 7.14 -1.88
CA LEU A 186 3.82 8.18 -0.97
C LEU A 186 3.92 7.78 0.51
N SER A 187 4.81 6.86 0.87
CA SER A 187 4.98 6.38 2.25
C SER A 187 5.41 7.47 3.26
N SER A 188 5.90 8.62 2.78
CA SER A 188 6.08 9.82 3.60
C SER A 188 5.01 10.88 3.29
N CYS A 189 4.06 11.01 4.21
CA CYS A 189 3.19 12.17 4.32
C CYS A 189 3.98 13.34 4.94
N ASN A 190 5.10 13.75 4.33
CA ASN A 190 5.56 15.12 4.54
C ASN A 190 4.41 16.00 4.05
N GLY A 191 3.89 16.85 4.94
CA GLY A 191 2.60 17.57 4.89
C GLY A 191 2.36 18.52 3.72
N TYR A 192 3.07 18.31 2.61
CA TYR A 192 2.88 18.95 1.32
C TYR A 192 2.30 17.92 0.33
N GLU A 193 1.07 17.45 0.59
CA GLU A 193 0.26 16.77 -0.44
C GLU A 193 -0.33 17.77 -1.46
N SER A 194 0.07 19.04 -1.40
CA SER A 194 -0.36 20.09 -2.31
C SER A 194 0.12 19.87 -3.75
N ASP A 195 1.22 19.13 -3.96
CA ASP A 195 1.71 18.77 -5.29
C ASP A 195 2.12 17.29 -5.36
N MET A 196 1.14 16.44 -5.63
CA MET A 196 1.33 15.00 -5.86
C MET A 196 2.34 14.73 -6.98
N ALA A 197 2.40 15.61 -7.96
CA ALA A 197 3.28 15.39 -9.08
C ALA A 197 4.73 15.72 -8.74
N GLU A 198 5.02 16.74 -7.94
CA GLU A 198 6.38 16.97 -7.44
C GLU A 198 6.92 15.74 -6.67
N LYS A 199 6.07 15.12 -5.83
CA LYS A 199 6.41 13.84 -5.19
C LYS A 199 6.65 12.75 -6.23
N LEU A 200 5.79 12.60 -7.22
CA LEU A 200 6.00 11.62 -8.29
C LEU A 200 7.32 11.88 -9.04
N PHE A 201 7.53 13.08 -9.56
CA PHE A 201 8.74 13.48 -10.29
C PHE A 201 10.01 13.23 -9.49
N SER A 202 10.03 13.60 -8.20
CA SER A 202 11.18 13.33 -7.34
C SER A 202 11.42 11.83 -7.19
N GLN A 203 10.38 11.03 -6.90
CA GLN A 203 10.52 9.58 -6.74
C GLN A 203 10.87 8.84 -8.04
N TYR A 204 10.43 9.31 -9.21
CA TYR A 204 10.79 8.70 -10.49
C TYR A 204 12.24 8.92 -10.88
N LYS A 205 12.80 10.09 -10.56
CA LYS A 205 14.24 10.33 -10.72
C LYS A 205 15.05 9.31 -9.91
N PHE A 206 14.54 8.86 -8.76
CA PHE A 206 15.22 7.84 -7.95
C PHE A 206 15.07 6.42 -8.49
N THR A 207 13.93 6.06 -9.08
CA THR A 207 13.67 4.69 -9.56
C THR A 207 14.23 4.39 -10.97
N ASN A 208 14.76 5.39 -11.68
CA ASN A 208 15.16 5.29 -13.09
C ASN A 208 14.05 4.77 -14.02
N TYR A 209 12.78 5.01 -13.65
CA TYR A 209 11.63 4.62 -14.45
C TYR A 209 11.07 5.84 -15.19
N ASP A 210 11.06 5.77 -16.52
CA ASP A 210 10.49 6.83 -17.35
C ASP A 210 8.96 6.76 -17.35
N ILE A 211 8.34 7.82 -16.84
CA ILE A 211 6.88 8.01 -16.85
C ILE A 211 6.45 9.22 -17.67
N SER A 212 7.32 9.70 -18.57
CA SER A 212 7.02 10.86 -19.40
C SER A 212 5.74 10.68 -20.23
N HIS A 213 5.41 9.44 -20.59
CA HIS A 213 4.15 9.10 -21.28
C HIS A 213 2.91 9.28 -20.41
N LEU A 214 3.03 9.37 -19.08
CA LEU A 214 1.91 9.59 -18.14
C LEU A 214 1.77 11.05 -17.71
N TYR A 215 2.63 11.96 -18.18
CA TYR A 215 2.59 13.37 -17.75
C TYR A 215 1.30 14.09 -18.09
N TYR A 216 0.55 13.64 -19.09
CA TYR A 216 -0.76 14.21 -19.44
C TYR A 216 -1.83 13.99 -18.34
N LEU A 217 -1.57 13.10 -17.39
CA LEU A 217 -2.44 12.85 -16.23
C LEU A 217 -2.15 13.80 -15.06
N LEU A 218 -1.10 14.62 -15.18
CA LEU A 218 -0.70 15.61 -14.18
C LEU A 218 -1.32 16.97 -14.56
N ASP A 219 -1.78 17.74 -13.57
CA ASP A 219 -2.38 19.07 -13.80
C ASP A 219 -1.40 20.01 -14.53
N ASP A 220 -1.89 20.84 -15.46
CA ASP A 220 -1.07 21.72 -16.29
C ASP A 220 -0.17 22.68 -15.47
N LYS A 221 -0.57 23.01 -14.24
CA LYS A 221 0.24 23.83 -13.32
C LYS A 221 1.57 23.19 -12.95
N ILE A 222 1.67 21.87 -13.05
CA ILE A 222 2.81 21.05 -12.64
C ILE A 222 3.86 20.95 -13.75
N LEU A 223 3.44 21.00 -15.02
CA LEU A 223 4.36 20.88 -16.17
C LEU A 223 5.38 22.02 -16.27
N ASN A 224 5.18 23.10 -15.52
CA ASN A 224 6.11 24.23 -15.38
C ASN A 224 7.33 23.95 -14.47
N PHE A 225 7.39 22.80 -13.79
CA PHE A 225 8.59 22.35 -13.05
C PHE A 225 9.74 21.84 -13.96
N LYS A 226 9.59 21.95 -15.28
CA LYS A 226 10.64 21.65 -16.26
C LYS A 226 11.70 22.75 -16.43
N GLY A 227 11.78 23.71 -15.49
CA GLY A 227 12.79 24.78 -15.46
C GLY A 227 14.05 24.39 -14.70
#